data_AF-A0A674BTW1-F1
#
_entry.id   AF-A0A674BTW1-F1
#
_cell.length_a   1.000
_cell.length_b   1.000
_cell.length_c   1.000
_cell.angle_alpha   90.00
_cell.angle_beta   90.00
_cell.angle_gamma   90.00
#
_symmetry.space_group_name_H-M   'P 1'
#
loop_
_entity.id
_entity.type
_entity.pdbx_description
1 polymer ?
#
loop_
_entity_poly.entity_id
_entity_poly.type
_entity_poly.pdbx_seq_one_letter_code
_entity_poly.pdbx_strand_id
1 'polypeptide(L)'
;MLHLPCSIALQRRRQLALERRDVIGSKFTAMASGNGIASLGVEGATAAAQALSLPAEAYGNDPQLEVMWAMKAYNHAEIYFNLISSVDPSNLKLTKVDDRIYTSFRESFSDLNIKNLDPDMLKTADAKEKWRPFCNQFDGVVEDFNYGTLLRLDCEKDYTEENTIFATRIQFFAIEIARNREGFNTPVFQAKKQPS
;
A
#
# COMPACT_ATOMS: atom_id res chain seq x y z
N MET A 1 21.19 -17.20 32.63
CA MET A 1 19.99 -16.36 32.83
C MET A 1 19.58 -15.81 31.48
N LEU A 2 18.34 -16.06 31.09
CA LEU A 2 17.82 -15.92 29.73
C LEU A 2 17.68 -14.45 29.31
N HIS A 3 18.32 -14.09 28.19
CA HIS A 3 17.96 -12.94 27.36
C HIS A 3 16.63 -13.23 26.68
N LEU A 4 15.59 -12.41 26.88
CA LEU A 4 14.60 -12.03 25.85
C LEU A 4 13.59 -10.99 26.38
N PRO A 5 13.66 -9.73 25.92
CA PRO A 5 12.46 -8.88 25.83
C PRO A 5 12.24 -8.24 24.44
N CYS A 6 12.99 -8.64 23.41
CA CYS A 6 12.88 -8.04 22.07
C CYS A 6 11.65 -8.51 21.26
N SER A 7 11.10 -9.69 21.57
CA SER A 7 10.01 -10.29 20.77
C SER A 7 8.66 -9.63 21.03
N ILE A 8 8.36 -9.25 22.28
CA ILE A 8 7.04 -8.72 22.67
C ILE A 8 6.84 -7.29 22.13
N ALA A 9 7.88 -6.45 22.16
CA ALA A 9 7.80 -5.10 21.60
C ALA A 9 7.64 -5.13 20.07
N LEU A 10 8.33 -6.03 19.38
CA LEU A 10 8.19 -6.21 17.93
C LEU A 10 6.82 -6.80 17.55
N GLN A 11 6.31 -7.76 18.33
CA GLN A 11 4.96 -8.31 18.16
C GLN A 11 3.87 -7.28 18.44
N ARG A 12 4.05 -6.42 19.45
CA ARG A 12 3.11 -5.34 19.77
C ARG A 12 3.12 -4.22 18.72
N ARG A 13 4.30 -3.89 18.18
CA ARG A 13 4.45 -3.00 17.00
C ARG A 13 3.75 -3.56 15.76
N ARG A 14 3.89 -4.87 15.51
CA ARG A 14 3.20 -5.57 14.42
C ARG A 14 1.68 -5.63 14.61
N GLN A 15 1.19 -5.79 15.84
CA GLN A 15 -0.23 -5.80 16.18
C GLN A 15 -0.87 -4.41 16.00
N LEU A 16 -0.23 -3.36 16.53
CA LEU A 16 -0.71 -1.98 16.42
C LEU A 16 -0.69 -1.46 14.96
N ALA A 17 0.30 -1.87 14.17
CA ALA A 17 0.35 -1.55 12.74
C ALA A 17 -0.72 -2.28 11.90
N LEU A 18 -1.35 -3.33 12.43
CA LEU A 18 -2.47 -4.04 11.81
C LEU A 18 -3.82 -3.47 12.25
N GLU A 19 -3.97 -3.13 13.53
CA GLU A 19 -5.18 -2.48 14.07
C GLU A 19 -5.39 -1.08 13.48
N ARG A 20 -4.30 -0.35 13.18
CA ARG A 20 -4.36 0.96 12.49
C ARG A 20 -4.77 0.86 11.01
N ARG A 21 -4.68 -0.32 10.37
CA ARG A 21 -5.13 -0.52 8.97
C ARG A 21 -6.65 -0.46 8.85
N ASP A 22 -7.35 -0.99 9.84
CA ASP A 22 -8.81 -1.06 9.83
C ASP A 22 -9.43 0.34 10.09
N VAL A 23 -8.72 1.22 10.81
CA VAL A 23 -9.09 2.64 11.02
C VAL A 23 -8.90 3.46 9.74
N ILE A 24 -7.78 3.29 9.03
CA ILE A 24 -7.50 4.00 7.78
C ILE A 24 -8.47 3.55 6.68
N GLY A 25 -8.76 2.25 6.58
CA GLY A 25 -9.74 1.71 5.63
C GLY A 25 -11.13 2.31 5.83
N SER A 26 -11.62 2.37 7.07
CA SER A 26 -12.93 2.94 7.40
C SER A 26 -13.07 4.43 7.09
N LYS A 27 -11.97 5.21 7.15
CA LYS A 27 -11.99 6.66 6.87
C LYS A 27 -11.79 7.02 5.40
N PHE A 28 -11.16 6.16 4.60
CA PHE A 28 -11.11 6.34 3.15
C PHE A 28 -12.51 6.32 2.53
N THR A 29 -13.35 5.35 2.94
CA THR A 29 -14.79 5.29 2.64
C THR A 29 -15.49 6.63 2.97
N ALA A 30 -15.16 7.23 4.12
CA ALA A 30 -15.74 8.51 4.53
C ALA A 30 -15.25 9.72 3.72
N MET A 31 -13.97 9.77 3.31
CA MET A 31 -13.41 10.89 2.53
C MET A 31 -13.74 10.85 1.04
N ALA A 32 -13.96 9.67 0.46
CA ALA A 32 -14.51 9.54 -0.89
C ALA A 32 -15.93 10.18 -1.01
N SER A 33 -16.62 10.35 0.12
CA SER A 33 -17.98 10.87 0.21
C SER A 33 -18.09 12.38 0.53
N GLY A 34 -17.00 13.15 0.71
CA GLY A 34 -17.11 14.52 1.23
C GLY A 34 -16.00 15.51 0.84
N ASN A 35 -16.42 16.66 0.30
CA ASN A 35 -15.61 17.84 -0.05
C ASN A 35 -14.83 18.39 1.18
N GLY A 36 -13.50 18.38 1.14
CA GLY A 36 -12.68 18.84 2.27
C GLY A 36 -11.24 19.17 1.91
N ILE A 37 -11.02 20.03 0.90
CA ILE A 37 -9.68 20.52 0.54
C ILE A 37 -9.69 22.05 0.54
N ALA A 38 -9.36 22.65 1.68
CA ALA A 38 -8.86 24.01 1.73
C ALA A 38 -8.04 24.22 3.01
N SER A 39 -6.84 24.81 2.84
CA SER A 39 -5.95 25.36 3.89
C SER A 39 -4.94 24.42 4.57
N LEU A 40 -3.79 24.17 3.91
CA LEU A 40 -2.51 23.99 4.61
C LEU A 40 -1.39 24.69 3.83
N GLY A 41 -0.81 25.74 4.45
CA GLY A 41 0.32 26.52 3.91
C GLY A 41 1.69 25.85 4.11
N VAL A 42 2.76 26.56 3.73
CA VAL A 42 4.15 26.07 3.64
C VAL A 42 4.71 25.52 4.97
N GLU A 43 4.26 26.04 6.12
CA GLU A 43 4.68 25.54 7.44
C GLU A 43 4.11 24.14 7.75
N GLY A 44 2.91 23.82 7.24
CA GLY A 44 2.29 22.50 7.41
C GLY A 44 3.05 21.38 6.70
N ALA A 45 3.71 21.69 5.58
CA ALA A 45 4.51 20.72 4.83
C ALA A 45 5.77 20.25 5.59
N THR A 46 6.38 21.14 6.37
CA THR A 46 7.63 20.84 7.11
C THR A 46 7.33 20.04 8.39
N ALA A 47 6.24 20.39 9.09
CA ALA A 47 5.75 19.62 10.23
C ALA A 47 5.26 18.23 9.80
N ALA A 48 4.61 18.11 8.64
CA ALA A 48 4.19 16.82 8.07
C ALA A 48 5.37 15.90 7.75
N ALA A 49 6.48 16.43 7.21
CA ALA A 49 7.67 15.64 6.91
C ALA A 49 8.35 15.08 8.17
N GLN A 50 8.44 15.88 9.24
CA GLN A 50 8.96 15.42 10.54
C GLN A 50 7.99 14.48 11.26
N ALA A 51 6.68 14.68 11.09
CA ALA A 51 5.64 13.84 11.69
C ALA A 51 5.58 12.41 11.11
N LEU A 52 6.24 12.17 9.97
CA LEU A 52 6.28 10.86 9.32
C LEU A 52 7.56 10.07 9.65
N SER A 53 8.49 10.68 10.40
CA SER A 53 9.81 10.11 10.72
C SER A 53 9.94 9.53 12.13
N LEU A 54 8.96 9.74 13.03
CA LEU A 54 9.04 9.29 14.42
C LEU A 54 8.34 7.94 14.64
N PRO A 55 8.74 7.16 15.67
CA PRO A 55 8.13 5.88 16.00
C PRO A 55 6.63 5.99 16.28
N ALA A 56 5.87 4.98 15.83
CA ALA A 56 4.41 4.90 15.84
C ALA A 56 3.76 5.09 17.22
N GLU A 57 4.52 4.85 18.30
CA GLU A 57 4.11 5.04 19.69
C GLU A 57 4.06 6.51 20.13
N ALA A 58 4.69 7.43 19.40
CA ALA A 58 4.68 8.87 19.68
C ALA A 58 3.43 9.58 19.15
N TYR A 59 2.65 8.91 18.30
CA TYR A 59 1.44 9.45 17.72
C TYR A 59 0.22 8.83 18.40
N GLY A 60 -0.48 9.64 19.20
CA GLY A 60 -1.86 9.37 19.57
C GLY A 60 -2.75 9.32 18.32
N ASN A 61 -4.02 8.90 18.47
CA ASN A 61 -5.03 9.02 17.42
C ASN A 61 -5.28 10.52 17.14
N ASP A 62 -4.37 11.16 16.43
CA ASP A 62 -4.48 12.54 15.97
C ASP A 62 -5.19 12.53 14.60
N PRO A 63 -6.41 13.09 14.51
CA PRO A 63 -7.14 13.16 13.25
C PRO A 63 -6.36 13.84 12.12
N GLN A 64 -5.44 14.76 12.42
CA GLN A 64 -4.61 15.41 11.42
C GLN A 64 -3.59 14.45 10.81
N LEU A 65 -3.02 13.56 11.61
CA LEU A 65 -2.07 12.55 11.14
C LEU A 65 -2.74 11.55 10.20
N GLU A 66 -3.96 11.14 10.53
CA GLU A 66 -4.75 10.23 9.70
C GLU A 66 -5.10 10.86 8.34
N VAL A 67 -5.44 12.15 8.31
CA VAL A 67 -5.65 12.90 7.06
C VAL A 67 -4.36 12.95 6.23
N MET A 68 -3.22 13.24 6.86
CA MET A 68 -1.93 13.24 6.15
C MET A 68 -1.57 11.88 5.56
N TRP A 69 -1.84 10.78 6.28
CA TRP A 69 -1.62 9.43 5.77
C TRP A 69 -2.52 9.09 4.59
N ALA A 70 -3.80 9.47 4.65
CA ALA A 70 -4.73 9.26 3.55
C ALA A 70 -4.35 10.09 2.31
N MET A 71 -3.97 11.36 2.48
CA MET A 71 -3.47 12.20 1.39
C MET A 71 -2.23 11.58 0.74
N LYS A 72 -1.28 11.08 1.54
CA LYS A 72 -0.07 10.45 1.01
C LYS A 72 -0.38 9.12 0.29
N ALA A 73 -1.33 8.33 0.78
CA ALA A 73 -1.78 7.11 0.11
C ALA A 73 -2.50 7.39 -1.21
N TYR A 74 -3.34 8.44 -1.25
CA TYR A 74 -4.00 8.90 -2.46
C TYR A 74 -3.01 9.42 -3.50
N ASN A 75 -2.09 10.31 -3.10
CA ASN A 75 -1.04 10.82 -3.99
C ASN A 75 -0.20 9.69 -4.58
N HIS A 76 0.15 8.67 -3.77
CA HIS A 76 0.86 7.50 -4.26
C HIS A 76 0.06 6.72 -5.31
N ALA A 77 -1.25 6.54 -5.09
CA ALA A 77 -2.14 5.89 -6.03
C ALA A 77 -2.22 6.64 -7.38
N GLU A 78 -2.40 7.96 -7.34
CA GLU A 78 -2.44 8.80 -8.54
C GLU A 78 -1.12 8.80 -9.31
N ILE A 79 0.01 8.97 -8.61
CA ILE A 79 1.34 8.96 -9.23
C ILE A 79 1.58 7.62 -9.92
N TYR A 80 1.27 6.52 -9.24
CA TYR A 80 1.43 5.18 -9.82
C TYR A 80 0.51 4.96 -11.03
N PHE A 81 -0.77 5.35 -10.93
CA PHE A 81 -1.71 5.22 -12.03
C PHE A 81 -1.28 6.04 -13.26
N ASN A 82 -0.78 7.25 -13.04
CA ASN A 82 -0.22 8.09 -14.10
C ASN A 82 1.01 7.44 -14.74
N LEU A 83 1.86 6.77 -13.96
CA LEU A 83 3.03 6.06 -14.45
C LEU A 83 2.62 4.91 -15.40
N ILE A 84 1.80 3.96 -14.93
CA ILE A 84 1.40 2.80 -15.74
C ILE A 84 0.53 3.15 -16.95
N SER A 85 -0.12 4.32 -16.93
CA SER A 85 -0.92 4.80 -18.07
C SER A 85 -0.10 5.56 -19.10
N SER A 86 1.10 6.05 -18.75
CA SER A 86 1.94 6.89 -19.62
C SER A 86 3.15 6.16 -20.19
N VAL A 87 3.64 5.12 -19.50
CA VAL A 87 4.77 4.30 -19.94
C VAL A 87 4.42 2.81 -19.90
N ASP A 88 5.12 2.02 -20.71
CA ASP A 88 4.91 0.57 -20.78
C ASP A 88 5.18 -0.08 -19.42
N PRO A 89 4.17 -0.69 -18.77
CA PRO A 89 4.33 -1.26 -17.43
C PRO A 89 5.35 -2.39 -17.36
N SER A 90 5.58 -3.12 -18.45
CA SER A 90 6.53 -4.24 -18.49
C SER A 90 7.98 -3.81 -18.26
N ASN A 91 8.30 -2.54 -18.51
CA ASN A 91 9.62 -1.96 -18.34
C ASN A 91 9.79 -1.20 -17.01
N LEU A 92 8.74 -1.13 -16.18
CA LEU A 92 8.80 -0.43 -14.91
C LEU A 92 9.56 -1.22 -13.86
N LYS A 93 10.48 -0.53 -13.17
CA LYS A 93 11.06 -1.00 -11.91
C LYS A 93 10.55 -0.14 -10.77
N LEU A 94 9.81 -0.75 -9.84
CA LEU A 94 9.20 -0.06 -8.72
C LEU A 94 10.16 0.01 -7.52
N THR A 95 11.04 -0.98 -7.38
CA THR A 95 12.05 -1.06 -6.32
C THR A 95 13.38 -1.59 -6.86
N LYS A 96 14.43 -1.52 -6.04
CA LYS A 96 15.74 -2.13 -6.34
C LYS A 96 15.73 -3.66 -6.28
N VAL A 97 14.70 -4.26 -5.68
CA VAL A 97 14.62 -5.70 -5.37
C VAL A 97 13.39 -6.36 -6.00
N ASP A 98 12.87 -5.81 -7.09
CA ASP A 98 11.64 -6.29 -7.74
C ASP A 98 11.66 -7.78 -8.06
N ASP A 99 12.80 -8.30 -8.52
CA ASP A 99 12.95 -9.72 -8.84
C ASP A 99 12.73 -10.59 -7.59
N ARG A 100 13.33 -10.20 -6.45
CA ARG A 100 13.14 -10.91 -5.18
C ARG A 100 11.70 -10.80 -4.68
N ILE A 101 11.08 -9.63 -4.82
CA ILE A 101 9.67 -9.43 -4.45
C ILE A 101 8.78 -10.33 -5.28
N TYR A 102 8.94 -10.32 -6.60
CA TYR A 102 8.13 -11.10 -7.54
C TYR A 102 8.27 -12.61 -7.30
N THR A 103 9.51 -13.12 -7.22
CA THR A 103 9.76 -14.55 -6.99
C THR A 103 9.12 -15.01 -5.67
N SER A 104 9.39 -14.30 -4.57
CA SER A 104 8.84 -14.72 -3.28
C SER A 104 7.31 -14.57 -3.20
N PHE A 105 6.74 -13.58 -3.90
CA PHE A 105 5.30 -13.42 -3.99
C PHE A 105 4.67 -14.61 -4.72
N ARG A 106 5.21 -15.02 -5.87
CA ARG A 106 4.70 -16.15 -6.64
C ARG A 106 4.98 -17.51 -6.00
N GLU A 107 6.00 -17.64 -5.17
CA GLU A 107 6.20 -18.81 -4.31
C GLU A 107 5.16 -18.90 -3.19
N SER A 108 4.82 -17.76 -2.56
CA SER A 108 3.89 -17.73 -1.41
C SER A 108 2.41 -17.71 -1.84
N PHE A 109 2.12 -17.16 -3.01
CA PHE A 109 0.77 -16.87 -3.52
C PHE A 109 0.67 -17.25 -5.01
N SER A 110 1.05 -18.49 -5.36
CA SER A 110 1.06 -18.98 -6.74
C SER A 110 -0.28 -18.78 -7.45
N ASP A 111 -1.38 -19.08 -6.75
CA ASP A 111 -2.73 -19.15 -7.33
C ASP A 111 -3.54 -17.87 -7.10
N LEU A 112 -2.94 -16.84 -6.49
CA LEU A 112 -3.65 -15.60 -6.24
C LEU A 112 -3.98 -14.91 -7.56
N ASN A 113 -5.27 -14.67 -7.79
CA ASN A 113 -5.75 -13.91 -8.92
C ASN A 113 -5.40 -12.43 -8.76
N ILE A 114 -4.35 -12.00 -9.45
CA ILE A 114 -3.90 -10.61 -9.42
C ILE A 114 -4.64 -9.70 -10.39
N LYS A 115 -5.41 -10.23 -11.35
CA LYS A 115 -6.24 -9.40 -12.24
C LYS A 115 -7.42 -8.81 -11.47
N ASN A 116 -8.18 -9.70 -10.84
CA ASN A 116 -9.33 -9.40 -10.01
C ASN A 116 -9.09 -9.95 -8.60
N LEU A 117 -8.66 -9.08 -7.69
CA LEU A 117 -8.39 -9.45 -6.32
C LEU A 117 -9.68 -9.58 -5.53
N ASP A 118 -9.79 -10.70 -4.81
CA ASP A 118 -10.77 -10.84 -3.75
C ASP A 118 -10.30 -10.06 -2.51
N PRO A 119 -11.06 -9.06 -2.01
CA PRO A 119 -10.75 -8.34 -0.79
C PRO A 119 -10.49 -9.25 0.42
N ASP A 120 -11.15 -10.40 0.49
CA ASP A 120 -11.05 -11.34 1.60
C ASP A 120 -9.64 -11.96 1.69
N MET A 121 -8.92 -12.02 0.57
CA MET A 121 -7.54 -12.51 0.47
C MET A 121 -6.50 -11.51 1.02
N LEU A 122 -6.93 -10.32 1.45
CA LEU A 122 -6.07 -9.28 2.04
C LEU A 122 -6.51 -8.87 3.45
N LYS A 123 -7.82 -8.90 3.74
CA LYS A 123 -8.37 -8.32 4.99
C LYS A 123 -8.72 -9.34 6.09
N THR A 124 -9.00 -10.60 5.74
CA THR A 124 -9.41 -11.62 6.71
C THR A 124 -8.27 -11.97 7.67
N ALA A 125 -8.59 -12.54 8.84
CA ALA A 125 -7.57 -12.98 9.80
C ALA A 125 -6.59 -13.97 9.16
N ASP A 126 -7.11 -14.99 8.49
CA ASP A 126 -6.32 -16.02 7.80
C ASP A 126 -5.44 -15.42 6.69
N ALA A 127 -5.98 -14.46 5.92
CA ALA A 127 -5.18 -13.72 4.94
C ALA A 127 -4.06 -12.92 5.62
N LYS A 128 -4.37 -12.19 6.70
CA LYS A 128 -3.38 -11.42 7.47
C LYS A 128 -2.29 -12.35 8.02
N GLU A 129 -2.60 -13.56 8.45
CA GLU A 129 -1.62 -14.56 8.89
C GLU A 129 -0.72 -15.06 7.75
N LYS A 130 -1.27 -15.31 6.55
CA LYS A 130 -0.49 -15.70 5.37
C LYS A 130 0.41 -14.58 4.84
N TRP A 131 -0.09 -13.34 4.83
CA TRP A 131 0.68 -12.18 4.37
C TRP A 131 1.78 -11.75 5.34
N ARG A 132 1.62 -12.01 6.64
CA ARG A 132 2.58 -11.59 7.67
C ARG A 132 4.01 -12.12 7.45
N PRO A 133 4.27 -13.43 7.23
CA PRO A 133 5.63 -13.92 6.97
C PRO A 133 6.21 -13.31 5.68
N PHE A 134 5.42 -13.22 4.61
CA PHE A 134 5.84 -12.58 3.36
C PHE A 134 6.24 -11.12 3.56
N CYS A 135 5.45 -10.32 4.27
CA CYS A 135 5.76 -8.91 4.48
C CYS A 135 7.06 -8.74 5.30
N ASN A 136 7.23 -9.54 6.34
CA ASN A 136 8.34 -9.40 7.29
C ASN A 136 9.72 -9.72 6.69
N GLN A 137 9.79 -10.49 5.60
CA GLN A 137 11.08 -10.79 4.96
C GLN A 137 11.70 -9.58 4.24
N PHE A 138 10.91 -8.51 4.06
CA PHE A 138 11.33 -7.25 3.46
C PHE A 138 11.54 -6.13 4.48
N ASP A 139 11.43 -6.45 5.78
CA ASP A 139 11.81 -5.53 6.86
C ASP A 139 13.32 -5.21 6.75
N GLY A 140 13.66 -3.92 6.70
CA GLY A 140 15.02 -3.43 6.43
C GLY A 140 15.51 -3.60 4.99
N VAL A 141 14.72 -4.20 4.08
CA VAL A 141 15.07 -4.36 2.66
C VAL A 141 14.33 -3.34 1.79
N VAL A 142 13.05 -3.13 2.08
CA VAL A 142 12.20 -2.15 1.40
C VAL A 142 11.89 -1.03 2.38
N GLU A 143 12.17 0.21 1.98
CA GLU A 143 11.91 1.39 2.78
C GLU A 143 10.41 1.56 3.04
N ASP A 144 10.05 1.77 4.31
CA ASP A 144 8.70 1.72 4.85
C ASP A 144 7.82 0.60 4.24
N PHE A 145 8.34 -0.63 4.20
CA PHE A 145 7.63 -1.78 3.63
C PHE A 145 6.19 -1.95 4.18
N ASN A 146 5.95 -1.55 5.42
CA ASN A 146 4.68 -1.64 6.13
C ASN A 146 3.81 -0.37 6.04
N TYR A 147 4.25 0.66 5.32
CA TYR A 147 3.48 1.90 5.13
C TYR A 147 2.18 1.64 4.38
N GLY A 148 1.12 2.35 4.75
CA GLY A 148 -0.21 2.21 4.14
C GLY A 148 -0.33 2.83 2.76
N THR A 149 -0.88 2.09 1.80
CA THR A 149 -1.17 2.56 0.44
C THR A 149 -2.52 2.02 -0.03
N LEU A 150 -2.99 2.59 -1.13
CA LEU A 150 -4.14 2.09 -1.87
C LEU A 150 -3.68 1.09 -2.93
N LEU A 151 -4.53 0.10 -3.21
CA LEU A 151 -4.34 -0.92 -4.22
C LEU A 151 -5.67 -1.15 -4.95
N ARG A 152 -5.62 -1.33 -6.28
CA ARG A 152 -6.81 -1.61 -7.09
C ARG A 152 -7.21 -3.08 -6.98
N LEU A 153 -8.50 -3.36 -6.81
CA LEU A 153 -9.03 -4.73 -6.80
C LEU A 153 -9.02 -5.31 -8.21
N ASP A 154 -9.62 -4.59 -9.16
CA ASP A 154 -9.56 -4.85 -10.59
C ASP A 154 -8.51 -3.92 -11.22
N CYS A 155 -7.48 -4.51 -11.82
CA CYS A 155 -6.34 -3.78 -12.37
C CYS A 155 -6.64 -3.03 -13.68
N GLU A 156 -7.77 -3.30 -14.34
CA GLU A 156 -8.16 -2.62 -15.57
C GLU A 156 -8.98 -1.35 -15.30
N LYS A 157 -9.43 -1.16 -14.06
CA LYS A 157 -10.25 -0.02 -13.63
C LYS A 157 -9.44 1.06 -12.91
N ASP A 158 -10.05 2.22 -12.74
CA ASP A 158 -9.49 3.35 -11.99
C ASP A 158 -9.58 3.13 -10.47
N TYR A 159 -8.91 3.99 -9.71
CA TYR A 159 -9.10 4.06 -8.26
C TYR A 159 -10.46 4.69 -7.95
N THR A 160 -11.41 3.87 -7.52
CA THR A 160 -12.72 4.28 -6.99
C THR A 160 -12.92 3.69 -5.61
N GLU A 161 -13.91 4.16 -4.85
CA GLU A 161 -14.23 3.60 -3.53
C GLU A 161 -14.49 2.08 -3.59
N GLU A 162 -15.23 1.63 -4.60
CA GLU A 162 -15.58 0.21 -4.80
C GLU A 162 -14.42 -0.65 -5.34
N ASN A 163 -13.46 -0.04 -6.05
CA ASN A 163 -12.35 -0.73 -6.69
C ASN A 163 -11.03 -0.60 -5.90
N THR A 164 -11.05 -0.04 -4.70
CA THR A 164 -9.83 0.25 -3.95
C THR A 164 -9.83 -0.44 -2.60
N ILE A 165 -8.69 -1.02 -2.23
CA ILE A 165 -8.45 -1.58 -0.91
C ILE A 165 -7.19 -1.00 -0.30
N PHE A 166 -7.19 -0.86 1.02
CA PHE A 166 -5.97 -0.53 1.75
C PHE A 166 -5.03 -1.73 1.82
N ALA A 167 -3.77 -1.51 1.47
CA ALA A 167 -2.71 -2.50 1.51
C ALA A 167 -1.43 -1.87 2.10
N THR A 168 -0.49 -2.70 2.52
CA THR A 168 0.86 -2.20 2.78
C THR A 168 1.63 -1.96 1.49
N ARG A 169 2.65 -1.11 1.55
CA ARG A 169 3.57 -0.84 0.45
C ARG A 169 4.16 -2.13 -0.12
N ILE A 170 4.53 -3.10 0.73
CA ILE A 170 5.08 -4.36 0.24
C ILE A 170 4.03 -5.25 -0.44
N GLN A 171 2.79 -5.27 0.06
CA GLN A 171 1.68 -5.96 -0.61
C GLN A 171 1.38 -5.31 -1.97
N PHE A 172 1.37 -3.99 -2.01
CA PHE A 172 1.22 -3.22 -3.24
C PHE A 172 2.31 -3.57 -4.24
N PHE A 173 3.60 -3.51 -3.85
CA PHE A 173 4.69 -3.86 -4.75
C PHE A 173 4.59 -5.31 -5.23
N ALA A 174 4.32 -6.26 -4.34
CA ALA A 174 4.18 -7.67 -4.72
C ALA A 174 3.16 -7.86 -5.85
N ILE A 175 1.99 -7.27 -5.70
CA ILE A 175 0.88 -7.41 -6.63
C ILE A 175 1.12 -6.60 -7.90
N GLU A 176 1.53 -5.34 -7.78
CA GLU A 176 1.70 -4.44 -8.93
C GLU A 176 2.92 -4.80 -9.78
N ILE A 177 4.02 -5.28 -9.18
CA ILE A 177 5.15 -5.84 -9.94
C ILE A 177 4.67 -7.07 -10.73
N ALA A 178 3.89 -7.95 -10.12
CA ALA A 178 3.35 -9.11 -10.83
C ALA A 178 2.40 -8.70 -11.96
N ARG A 179 1.50 -7.73 -11.73
CA ARG A 179 0.60 -7.19 -12.77
C ARG A 179 1.36 -6.58 -13.94
N ASN A 180 2.46 -5.88 -13.66
CA ASN A 180 3.31 -5.26 -14.67
C ASN A 180 4.04 -6.32 -15.51
N ARG A 181 4.66 -7.32 -14.85
CA ARG A 181 5.43 -8.37 -15.52
C ARG A 181 4.56 -9.34 -16.32
N GLU A 182 3.36 -9.64 -15.81
CA GLU A 182 2.43 -10.59 -16.43
C GLU A 182 1.46 -9.91 -17.41
N GLY A 183 1.62 -8.60 -17.61
CA GLY A 183 0.90 -7.84 -18.63
C GLY A 183 -0.52 -7.44 -18.25
N PHE A 184 -0.97 -7.67 -17.03
CA PHE A 184 -2.32 -7.29 -16.55
C PHE A 184 -2.54 -5.77 -16.49
N ASN A 185 -1.47 -4.97 -16.35
CA ASN A 185 -1.57 -3.50 -16.43
C ASN A 185 -1.42 -2.94 -17.85
N THR A 186 -1.08 -3.76 -18.84
CA THR A 186 -0.93 -3.33 -20.25
C THR A 186 -2.20 -2.68 -20.81
N PRO A 187 -3.42 -3.18 -20.53
CA PRO A 187 -4.64 -2.54 -21.04
C PRO A 187 -4.78 -1.08 -20.60
N VAL A 188 -4.36 -0.73 -19.38
CA VAL A 188 -4.40 0.66 -18.85
C VAL A 188 -3.49 1.58 -19.68
N PHE A 189 -2.28 1.11 -20.01
CA PHE A 189 -1.35 1.82 -20.88
C PHE A 189 -1.90 2.00 -22.31
N GLN A 190 -2.51 0.95 -22.85
CA GLN A 190 -3.06 0.96 -24.21
C GLN A 190 -4.29 1.87 -24.34
N ALA A 191 -5.17 1.87 -23.34
CA ALA A 191 -6.38 2.69 -23.34
C ALA A 191 -6.06 4.19 -23.45
N LYS A 192 -5.00 4.66 -22.79
CA LYS A 192 -4.58 6.07 -22.83
C LYS A 192 -3.78 6.45 -24.08
N LYS A 193 -3.23 5.46 -24.79
CA LYS A 193 -2.52 5.65 -26.06
C LYS A 193 -3.45 5.81 -27.25
N GLN A 194 -4.71 5.36 -27.17
CA GLN A 194 -5.67 5.60 -28.24
C GLN A 194 -6.18 7.03 -28.14
N PRO A 195 -5.88 7.91 -29.11
CA PRO A 195 -6.53 9.22 -29.16
C PRO A 195 -8.02 8.99 -29.41
N SER A 196 -8.85 9.61 -28.57
CA SER A 196 -10.29 9.79 -28.78
C SER A 196 -10.58 10.42 -30.15
#